data_AF-A0A7J8FUK7-F1
#
_entry.id   AF-A0A7J8FUK7-F1
#
_cell.length_a   1.000
_cell.length_b   1.000
_cell.length_c   1.000
_cell.angle_alpha   90.00
_cell.angle_beta   90.00
_cell.angle_gamma   90.00
#
_symmetry.space_group_name_H-M   'P 1'
#
loop_
_entity.id
_entity.type
_entity.pdbx_description
1 polymer ?
#
loop_
_entity_poly.entity_id
_entity_poly.type
_entity_poly.pdbx_seq_one_letter_code
_entity_poly.pdbx_strand_id
1 'polypeptide(L)'
;MKAIHNKVNIVPVIAKADTLTLKERERLKKRILDEIEEHNIKIYHLPDAESDEDEDFKEQTRLLKASIPFSVVGSNQLIEAKGKKVRGHLYRWGVLEVENPEHNDFLKLRTMLITHMQDLQEVTQDLHYENFRSERLKRGGRKVENEDMNKDQILLEKEAELRRMQEMIARMQAQMQLQMQGGDGDGAVHGHHV
;
A
#
# COMPACT_ATOMS: atom_id res chain seq x y z
N MET A 1 7.66 0.06 -16.21
CA MET A 1 7.80 0.43 -14.78
C MET A 1 6.51 0.98 -14.17
N LYS A 2 5.82 1.96 -14.79
CA LYS A 2 4.55 2.52 -14.26
C LYS A 2 3.48 1.49 -13.84
N ALA A 3 3.30 0.41 -14.59
CA ALA A 3 2.28 -0.61 -14.26
C ALA A 3 2.54 -1.38 -12.95
N ILE A 4 3.79 -1.43 -12.50
CA ILE A 4 4.23 -2.29 -11.38
C ILE A 4 4.83 -1.51 -10.20
N HIS A 5 5.13 -0.22 -10.37
CA HIS A 5 5.81 0.60 -9.36
C HIS A 5 5.08 0.77 -8.01
N ASN A 6 3.77 0.46 -7.95
CA ASN A 6 3.01 0.45 -6.69
C ASN A 6 2.86 -0.97 -6.10
N LYS A 7 3.40 -1.99 -6.77
CA LYS A 7 3.23 -3.41 -6.42
C LYS A 7 4.52 -4.08 -5.97
N VAL A 8 5.67 -3.57 -6.40
CA VAL A 8 6.99 -4.15 -6.13
C VAL A 8 8.05 -3.07 -5.99
N ASN A 9 9.11 -3.40 -5.26
CA ASN A 9 10.33 -2.61 -5.19
C ASN A 9 11.08 -2.69 -6.53
N ILE A 10 11.24 -1.53 -7.20
CA ILE A 10 11.96 -1.45 -8.47
C ILE A 10 13.38 -0.94 -8.21
N VAL A 11 14.38 -1.75 -8.53
CA VAL A 11 15.80 -1.34 -8.52
C VAL A 11 16.27 -1.19 -9.97
N PRO A 12 16.49 0.04 -10.48
CA PRO A 12 16.90 0.23 -11.87
C PRO A 12 18.38 -0.13 -12.07
N VAL A 13 18.64 -0.92 -13.12
CA VAL A 13 19.97 -1.43 -13.46
C VAL A 13 20.24 -1.20 -14.95
N ILE A 14 21.39 -0.62 -15.26
CA ILE A 14 21.93 -0.52 -16.62
C ILE A 14 22.70 -1.82 -16.89
N ALA A 15 22.12 -2.68 -17.72
CA ALA A 15 22.73 -3.95 -18.12
C ALA A 15 23.87 -3.73 -19.13
N LYS A 16 24.83 -4.67 -19.16
CA LYS A 16 25.97 -4.67 -20.10
C LYS A 16 26.69 -3.31 -20.13
N ALA A 17 27.01 -2.79 -18.95
CA ALA A 17 27.62 -1.48 -18.79
C ALA A 17 28.99 -1.36 -19.49
N ASP A 18 29.63 -2.49 -19.82
CA ASP A 18 30.85 -2.59 -20.60
C ASP A 18 30.71 -2.16 -22.07
N THR A 19 29.48 -2.00 -22.55
CA THR A 19 29.19 -1.41 -23.86
C THR A 19 29.25 0.12 -23.87
N LEU A 20 29.38 0.75 -22.70
CA LEU A 20 29.36 2.20 -22.52
C LEU A 20 30.71 2.70 -22.01
N THR A 21 31.16 3.83 -22.53
CA THR A 21 32.27 4.56 -21.91
C THR A 21 31.83 5.21 -20.59
N LEU A 22 32.79 5.59 -19.72
CA LEU A 22 32.48 6.24 -18.44
C LEU A 22 31.60 7.50 -18.62
N LYS A 23 31.90 8.33 -19.62
CA LYS A 23 31.12 9.54 -19.94
C LYS A 23 29.69 9.22 -20.40
N GLU A 24 29.54 8.20 -21.25
CA GLU A 24 28.22 7.78 -21.73
C GLU A 24 27.38 7.16 -20.62
N ARG A 25 28.03 6.40 -19.73
CA ARG A 25 27.42 5.82 -18.53
C ARG A 25 26.86 6.91 -17.62
N GLU A 26 27.65 7.93 -17.31
CA GLU A 26 27.20 9.07 -16.49
C GLU A 26 26.04 9.82 -17.13
N ARG A 27 26.14 10.11 -18.44
CA ARG A 27 25.06 10.75 -19.19
C ARG A 27 23.78 9.92 -19.18
N LEU A 28 23.90 8.60 -19.35
CA LEU A 28 22.76 7.68 -19.34
C LEU A 28 22.14 7.56 -17.94
N LYS A 29 22.96 7.48 -16.88
CA LYS A 29 22.47 7.47 -15.49
C LYS A 29 21.62 8.71 -15.21
N LYS A 30 22.14 9.90 -15.54
CA LYS A 30 21.42 11.16 -15.36
C LYS A 30 20.10 11.17 -16.14
N ARG A 31 20.15 10.82 -17.43
CA ARG A 31 18.96 10.78 -18.28
C ARG A 31 17.89 9.81 -17.75
N ILE A 32 18.28 8.64 -17.26
CA ILE A 32 17.33 7.67 -16.68
C ILE A 32 16.68 8.24 -15.42
N LEU A 33 17.43 8.92 -14.55
CA LEU A 33 16.88 9.56 -13.35
C LEU A 33 15.90 10.68 -13.72
N ASP A 34 16.27 11.55 -14.66
CA ASP A 34 15.41 12.62 -15.18
C ASP A 34 14.09 12.04 -15.74
N GLU A 35 14.18 10.96 -16.54
CA GLU A 35 13.00 10.30 -17.11
C GLU A 35 12.14 9.61 -16.03
N ILE A 36 12.75 9.03 -14.98
CA ILE A 36 12.03 8.43 -13.84
C ILE A 36 11.21 9.48 -13.10
N GLU A 37 11.79 10.65 -12.83
CA GLU A 37 11.13 11.77 -12.17
C GLU A 37 10.01 12.36 -13.04
N GLU A 38 10.30 12.66 -14.32
CA GLU A 38 9.31 13.18 -15.28
C GLU A 38 8.07 12.29 -15.36
N HIS A 39 8.28 10.97 -15.35
CA HIS A 39 7.22 9.99 -15.47
C HIS A 39 6.58 9.60 -14.13
N ASN A 40 7.01 10.20 -13.01
CA ASN A 40 6.56 9.88 -11.65
C ASN A 40 6.64 8.38 -11.33
N ILE A 41 7.76 7.75 -11.72
CA ILE A 41 8.00 6.33 -11.47
C ILE A 41 8.62 6.18 -10.08
N LYS A 42 7.87 5.59 -9.14
CA LYS A 42 8.41 5.18 -7.84
C LYS A 42 9.39 4.03 -8.00
N ILE A 43 10.64 4.25 -7.59
CA ILE A 43 11.66 3.21 -7.46
C ILE A 43 11.94 2.95 -5.99
N TYR A 44 12.64 1.87 -5.69
CA TYR A 44 13.11 1.63 -4.34
C TYR A 44 14.18 2.66 -3.96
N HIS A 45 13.98 3.30 -2.81
CA HIS A 45 14.93 4.24 -2.23
C HIS A 45 15.54 3.59 -1.00
N LEU A 46 16.87 3.60 -0.89
CA LEU A 46 17.52 3.08 0.31
C LEU A 46 17.14 3.97 1.51
N PRO A 47 16.92 3.39 2.70
CA PRO A 47 16.70 4.15 3.92
C PRO A 47 17.86 5.12 4.18
N ASP A 48 17.57 6.23 4.84
CA ASP A 48 18.61 7.14 5.33
C ASP A 48 19.33 6.50 6.51
N ALA A 49 20.65 6.70 6.55
CA ALA A 49 21.48 6.24 7.64
C ALA A 49 21.09 6.98 8.94
N GLU A 50 20.99 6.25 10.05
CA GLU A 50 20.60 6.81 11.35
C GLU A 50 21.74 7.65 11.94
N SER A 51 21.41 8.60 12.82
CA SER A 51 22.39 9.57 13.33
C SER A 51 23.49 8.94 14.19
N ASP A 52 23.18 7.83 14.84
CA ASP A 52 24.05 7.03 15.71
C ASP A 52 24.87 5.98 14.96
N GLU A 53 24.65 5.81 13.65
CA GLU A 53 25.50 4.94 12.81
C GLU A 53 26.88 5.53 12.57
N ASP A 54 27.86 4.65 12.39
CA ASP A 54 29.25 5.00 12.12
C ASP A 54 29.38 5.82 10.81
N GLU A 55 30.31 6.77 10.80
CA GLU A 55 30.57 7.65 9.63
C GLU A 55 30.92 6.85 8.36
N ASP A 56 31.63 5.74 8.51
CA ASP A 56 31.95 4.85 7.39
C ASP A 56 30.68 4.24 6.78
N PHE A 57 29.70 3.86 7.60
CA PHE A 57 28.43 3.30 7.13
C PHE A 57 27.59 4.36 6.42
N LYS A 58 27.50 5.57 6.98
CA LYS A 58 26.83 6.72 6.35
C LYS A 58 27.42 7.01 4.97
N GLU A 59 28.75 7.00 4.86
CA GLU A 59 29.43 7.23 3.58
C GLU A 59 29.14 6.10 2.57
N GLN A 60 29.16 4.84 3.00
CA GLN A 60 28.79 3.72 2.13
C GLN A 60 27.36 3.84 1.62
N THR A 61 26.40 4.16 2.47
CA THR A 61 24.99 4.35 2.10
C THR A 61 24.84 5.49 1.10
N ARG A 62 25.56 6.61 1.31
CA ARG A 62 25.60 7.74 0.37
C ARG A 62 26.14 7.33 -1.00
N LEU A 63 27.24 6.58 -1.04
CA LEU A 63 27.86 6.09 -2.27
C LEU A 63 26.95 5.10 -3.02
N LEU A 64 26.21 4.25 -2.29
CA LEU A 64 25.21 3.35 -2.87
C LEU A 64 24.06 4.13 -3.50
N LYS A 65 23.49 5.12 -2.79
CA LYS A 65 22.43 6.00 -3.30
C LYS A 65 22.87 6.74 -4.57
N ALA A 66 24.07 7.33 -4.55
CA ALA A 66 24.63 8.04 -5.70
C ALA A 66 24.92 7.13 -6.91
N SER A 67 25.03 5.82 -6.70
CA SER A 67 25.34 4.86 -7.76
C SER A 67 24.09 4.37 -8.52
N ILE A 68 22.88 4.71 -8.07
CA ILE A 68 21.62 4.35 -8.74
C ILE A 68 21.38 5.26 -9.95
N PRO A 69 21.04 4.72 -11.13
CA PRO A 69 20.88 3.29 -11.45
C PRO A 69 22.23 2.57 -11.57
N PHE A 70 22.32 1.34 -11.04
CA PHE A 70 23.56 0.57 -11.01
C PHE A 70 23.96 0.14 -12.42
N SER A 71 25.22 0.41 -12.80
CA SER A 71 25.75 0.00 -14.10
C SER A 71 26.57 -1.27 -13.98
N VAL A 72 25.98 -2.41 -14.34
CA VAL A 72 26.54 -3.73 -13.99
C VAL A 72 26.94 -4.53 -15.22
N VAL A 73 27.89 -5.44 -14.99
CA VAL A 73 28.30 -6.45 -15.95
C VAL A 73 28.25 -7.80 -15.26
N GLY A 74 27.61 -8.79 -15.88
CA GLY A 74 27.58 -10.16 -15.39
C GLY A 74 28.46 -11.06 -16.25
N SER A 75 29.14 -12.02 -15.63
CA SER A 75 29.85 -13.10 -16.34
C SER A 75 29.79 -14.39 -15.53
N ASN A 76 29.61 -15.51 -16.24
CA ASN A 76 29.73 -16.87 -15.70
C ASN A 76 31.10 -17.49 -16.00
N GLN A 77 31.94 -16.81 -16.79
CA GLN A 77 33.25 -17.31 -17.18
C GLN A 77 34.31 -16.93 -16.15
N LEU A 78 35.15 -17.89 -15.79
CA LEU A 78 36.36 -17.65 -15.01
C LEU A 78 37.52 -17.37 -15.95
N ILE A 79 38.20 -16.27 -15.69
CA ILE A 79 39.38 -15.79 -16.42
C ILE A 79 40.53 -15.62 -15.43
N GLU A 80 41.76 -15.75 -15.92
CA GLU A 80 42.94 -15.51 -15.09
C GLU A 80 43.36 -14.04 -15.22
N ALA A 81 43.20 -13.28 -14.13
CA ALA A 81 43.64 -11.89 -14.04
C ALA A 81 44.64 -11.79 -12.87
N LYS A 82 45.85 -11.28 -13.14
CA LYS A 82 46.91 -11.06 -12.12
C LYS A 82 47.19 -12.31 -11.25
N GLY A 83 47.16 -13.51 -11.86
CA GLY A 83 47.42 -14.78 -11.17
C GLY A 83 46.26 -15.31 -10.31
N LYS A 84 45.08 -14.67 -10.36
CA LYS A 84 43.86 -15.14 -9.69
C LYS A 84 42.78 -15.47 -10.72
N LYS A 85 42.01 -16.53 -10.47
CA LYS A 85 40.81 -16.84 -11.24
C LYS A 85 39.67 -15.95 -10.76
N VAL A 86 39.26 -15.01 -11.60
CA VAL A 86 38.17 -14.06 -11.32
C VAL A 86 37.07 -14.19 -12.37
N ARG A 87 35.84 -13.77 -12.04
CA ARG A 87 34.75 -13.75 -13.02
C ARG A 87 34.89 -12.53 -13.91
N GLY A 88 34.80 -12.72 -15.22
CA GLY A 88 35.03 -11.64 -16.16
C GLY A 88 34.79 -11.96 -17.63
N HIS A 89 34.98 -10.96 -18.48
CA HIS A 89 34.95 -11.08 -19.94
C HIS A 89 36.34 -10.80 -20.50
N LEU A 90 36.77 -11.61 -21.46
CA LEU A 90 38.02 -11.40 -22.19
C LEU A 90 37.70 -10.80 -23.57
N TYR A 91 38.21 -9.60 -23.80
CA TYR A 91 38.15 -8.91 -25.08
C TYR A 91 39.54 -8.87 -25.72
N ARG A 92 39.59 -8.59 -27.04
CA ARG A 92 40.89 -8.41 -27.74
C ARG A 92 41.70 -7.23 -27.19
N TRP A 93 41.04 -6.23 -26.61
CA TRP A 93 41.66 -5.01 -26.08
C TRP A 93 41.86 -5.03 -24.57
N GLY A 94 41.44 -6.09 -23.87
CA GLY A 94 41.61 -6.14 -22.42
C GLY A 94 40.66 -7.10 -21.72
N VAL A 95 40.75 -7.05 -20.40
CA VAL A 95 40.04 -7.94 -19.49
C VAL A 95 39.08 -7.13 -18.64
N LEU A 96 37.83 -7.54 -18.60
CA LEU A 96 36.84 -6.94 -17.72
C LEU A 96 36.54 -7.87 -16.54
N GLU A 97 36.96 -7.44 -15.36
CA GLU A 97 36.67 -8.09 -14.09
C GLU A 97 35.29 -7.64 -13.56
N VAL A 98 34.41 -8.60 -13.26
CA VAL A 98 33.05 -8.33 -12.76
C VAL A 98 33.06 -7.79 -11.34
N GLU A 99 33.97 -8.29 -10.49
CA GLU A 99 34.06 -7.88 -9.09
C GLU A 99 34.98 -6.66 -8.87
N ASN A 100 35.43 -6.01 -9.94
CA ASN A 100 36.24 -4.80 -9.82
C ASN A 100 35.34 -3.54 -9.83
N PRO A 101 35.32 -2.73 -8.75
CA PRO A 101 34.46 -1.55 -8.64
C PRO A 101 34.81 -0.42 -9.64
N GLU A 102 36.03 -0.41 -10.16
CA GLU A 102 36.46 0.54 -11.18
C GLU A 102 35.85 0.22 -12.57
N HIS A 103 35.51 -1.05 -12.81
CA HIS A 103 34.91 -1.47 -14.08
C HIS A 103 33.40 -1.33 -14.09
N ASN A 104 32.73 -1.69 -12.98
CA ASN A 104 31.28 -1.70 -12.93
C ASN A 104 30.74 -1.72 -11.48
N ASP A 105 29.44 -1.50 -11.32
CA ASP A 105 28.76 -1.38 -10.03
C ASP A 105 28.22 -2.73 -9.47
N PHE A 106 28.64 -3.89 -9.99
CA PHE A 106 28.13 -5.19 -9.55
C PHE A 106 28.30 -5.40 -8.05
N LEU A 107 29.45 -5.04 -7.47
CA LEU A 107 29.65 -5.12 -6.03
C LEU A 107 28.68 -4.23 -5.26
N LYS A 108 28.41 -3.02 -5.76
CA LYS A 108 27.47 -2.08 -5.14
C LYS A 108 26.04 -2.63 -5.15
N LEU A 109 25.61 -3.18 -6.29
CA LEU A 109 24.31 -3.85 -6.41
C LEU A 109 24.21 -5.05 -5.46
N ARG A 110 25.25 -5.89 -5.40
CA ARG A 110 25.29 -7.06 -4.49
C ARG A 110 25.19 -6.63 -3.03
N THR A 111 26.00 -5.66 -2.61
CA THR A 111 25.98 -5.14 -1.24
C THR A 111 24.61 -4.54 -0.90
N MET A 112 24.06 -3.71 -1.79
CA MET A 112 22.73 -3.12 -1.59
C MET A 112 21.66 -4.19 -1.35
N LEU A 113 21.59 -5.22 -2.19
CA LEU A 113 20.61 -6.30 -2.07
C LEU A 113 20.76 -7.15 -0.80
N ILE A 114 21.99 -7.39 -0.35
CA ILE A 114 22.26 -8.21 0.84
C ILE A 114 21.97 -7.39 2.10
N THR A 115 22.50 -6.17 2.19
CA THR A 115 22.36 -5.31 3.37
C THR A 115 20.92 -4.86 3.59
N HIS A 116 20.16 -4.58 2.52
CA HIS A 116 18.80 -4.04 2.61
C HIS A 116 17.72 -5.09 2.31
N MET A 117 18.05 -6.38 2.43
CA MET A 117 17.11 -7.46 2.15
C MET A 117 15.88 -7.41 3.06
N GLN A 118 16.10 -7.08 4.34
CA GLN A 118 15.04 -6.97 5.34
C GLN A 118 14.11 -5.79 5.02
N ASP A 119 14.67 -4.61 4.77
CA ASP A 119 13.91 -3.41 4.40
C ASP A 119 13.08 -3.62 3.11
N LEU A 120 13.65 -4.29 2.10
CA LEU A 120 12.90 -4.67 0.89
C LEU A 120 11.68 -5.54 1.20
N GLN A 121 11.76 -6.43 2.20
CA GLN A 121 10.62 -7.25 2.63
C GLN A 121 9.59 -6.41 3.37
N GLU A 122 10.02 -5.54 4.28
CA GLU A 122 9.16 -4.64 5.07
C GLU A 122 8.39 -3.68 4.16
N VAL A 123 9.06 -3.00 3.23
CA VAL A 123 8.38 -2.14 2.24
C VAL A 123 7.39 -2.95 1.38
N THR A 124 7.73 -4.20 1.04
CA THR A 124 6.80 -5.06 0.31
C THR A 124 5.55 -5.38 1.12
N GLN A 125 5.69 -5.64 2.41
CA GLN A 125 4.58 -5.98 3.30
C GLN A 125 3.74 -4.75 3.66
N ASP A 126 4.37 -3.70 4.16
CA ASP A 126 3.70 -2.56 4.77
C ASP A 126 3.18 -1.55 3.75
N LEU A 127 3.83 -1.47 2.58
CA LEU A 127 3.39 -0.58 1.51
C LEU A 127 2.71 -1.34 0.38
N HIS A 128 3.41 -2.24 -0.30
CA HIS A 128 2.87 -2.84 -1.54
C HIS A 128 1.71 -3.79 -1.28
N TYR A 129 1.86 -4.67 -0.29
CA TYR A 129 0.83 -5.64 0.07
C TYR A 129 -0.36 -4.97 0.76
N GLU A 130 -0.15 -4.04 1.70
CA GLU A 130 -1.27 -3.31 2.32
C GLU A 130 -2.07 -2.46 1.33
N ASN A 131 -1.41 -1.85 0.33
CA ASN A 131 -2.11 -1.18 -0.77
C ASN A 131 -2.98 -2.16 -1.57
N PHE A 132 -2.42 -3.33 -1.92
CA PHE A 132 -3.16 -4.38 -2.61
C PHE A 132 -4.33 -4.92 -1.76
N ARG A 133 -4.10 -5.17 -0.47
CA ARG A 133 -5.09 -5.65 0.49
C ARG A 133 -6.26 -4.67 0.61
N SER A 134 -5.95 -3.38 0.78
CA SER A 134 -6.94 -2.31 0.84
C SER A 134 -7.75 -2.20 -0.45
N GLU A 135 -7.09 -2.26 -1.61
CA GLU A 135 -7.78 -2.23 -2.91
C GLU A 135 -8.68 -3.46 -3.12
N ARG A 136 -8.21 -4.65 -2.75
CA ARG A 136 -8.98 -5.89 -2.81
C ARG A 136 -10.17 -5.87 -1.88
N LEU A 137 -10.02 -5.40 -0.65
CA LEU A 137 -11.10 -5.34 0.32
C LEU A 137 -12.17 -4.33 -0.11
N LYS A 138 -11.79 -3.19 -0.70
CA LYS A 138 -12.74 -2.23 -1.30
C LYS A 138 -13.52 -2.84 -2.47
N ARG A 139 -12.86 -3.61 -3.34
CA ARG A 139 -13.52 -4.29 -4.48
C ARG A 139 -14.38 -5.47 -4.05
N GLY A 140 -13.95 -6.21 -3.02
CA GLY A 140 -14.66 -7.36 -2.46
C GLY A 140 -15.76 -7.00 -1.44
N GLY A 141 -15.72 -5.79 -0.87
CA GLY A 141 -16.66 -5.26 0.11
C GLY A 141 -18.03 -4.87 -0.46
N ARG A 142 -18.24 -5.02 -1.77
CA ARG A 142 -19.53 -4.79 -2.43
C ARG A 142 -20.51 -5.97 -2.23
N LYS A 143 -20.65 -6.39 -0.97
CA LYS A 143 -21.73 -7.26 -0.49
C LYS A 143 -22.39 -6.74 0.80
N VAL A 144 -21.90 -5.65 1.41
CA VAL A 144 -22.50 -5.09 2.63
C VAL A 144 -23.60 -4.05 2.34
N GLU A 145 -23.62 -3.45 1.15
CA GLU A 145 -24.67 -2.47 0.77
C GLU A 145 -26.09 -3.08 0.75
N ASN A 146 -26.23 -4.40 0.55
CA ASN A 146 -27.55 -5.06 0.56
C ASN A 146 -28.08 -5.34 1.98
N GLU A 147 -27.22 -5.37 3.00
CA GLU A 147 -27.69 -5.60 4.38
C GLU A 147 -28.16 -4.30 5.05
N ASP A 148 -27.51 -3.17 4.77
CA ASP A 148 -27.88 -1.89 5.39
C ASP A 148 -29.13 -1.28 4.73
N MET A 149 -29.32 -1.44 3.42
CA MET A 149 -30.58 -1.08 2.76
C MET A 149 -31.78 -1.89 3.30
N ASN A 150 -31.56 -3.15 3.68
CA ASN A 150 -32.60 -3.98 4.31
C ASN A 150 -32.89 -3.54 5.75
N LYS A 151 -31.88 -3.14 6.53
CA LYS A 151 -32.08 -2.65 7.90
C LYS A 151 -32.85 -1.35 7.94
N ASP A 152 -32.55 -0.40 7.07
CA ASP A 152 -33.26 0.89 7.00
C ASP A 152 -34.72 0.69 6.58
N GLN A 153 -34.98 -0.22 5.65
CA GLN A 153 -36.34 -0.53 5.21
C GLN A 153 -37.15 -1.25 6.29
N ILE A 154 -36.52 -2.19 7.02
CA ILE A 154 -37.13 -2.88 8.18
C ILE A 154 -37.40 -1.91 9.33
N LEU A 155 -36.51 -0.94 9.57
CA LEU A 155 -36.67 0.05 10.63
C LEU A 155 -37.87 0.96 10.36
N LEU A 156 -38.05 1.40 9.11
CA LEU A 156 -39.16 2.26 8.68
C LEU A 156 -40.52 1.55 8.80
N GLU A 157 -40.59 0.26 8.42
CA GLU A 157 -41.81 -0.55 8.58
C GLU A 157 -42.18 -0.73 10.04
N LYS A 158 -41.20 -1.05 10.90
CA LYS A 158 -41.45 -1.18 12.34
C LYS A 158 -41.91 0.13 12.98
N GLU A 159 -41.35 1.26 12.59
CA GLU A 159 -41.76 2.57 13.09
C GLU A 159 -43.21 2.91 12.68
N ALA A 160 -43.59 2.60 11.43
CA ALA A 160 -44.95 2.77 10.94
C ALA A 160 -45.95 1.85 11.66
N GLU A 161 -45.55 0.61 11.97
CA GLU A 161 -46.39 -0.36 12.69
C GLU A 161 -46.58 0.05 14.16
N LEU A 162 -45.50 0.48 14.83
CA LEU A 162 -45.55 1.05 16.18
C LEU A 162 -46.51 2.25 16.26
N ARG A 163 -46.47 3.13 15.27
CA ARG A 163 -47.34 4.31 15.21
C ARG A 163 -48.82 3.94 15.06
N ARG A 164 -49.14 2.97 14.19
CA ARG A 164 -50.52 2.45 14.06
C ARG A 164 -51.02 1.81 15.35
N MET A 165 -50.16 1.04 16.02
CA MET A 165 -50.50 0.40 17.28
C MET A 165 -50.75 1.44 18.39
N GLN A 166 -49.93 2.49 18.47
CA GLN A 166 -50.15 3.61 19.41
C GLN A 166 -51.48 4.33 19.16
N GLU A 167 -51.83 4.61 17.90
CA GLU A 167 -53.12 5.22 17.55
C GLU A 167 -54.30 4.32 17.93
N MET A 168 -54.19 3.01 17.72
CA MET A 168 -55.23 2.05 18.10
C MET A 168 -55.41 2.00 19.62
N ILE A 169 -54.31 1.97 20.40
CA ILE A 169 -54.35 2.01 21.86
C ILE A 169 -54.98 3.32 22.34
N ALA A 170 -54.61 4.46 21.78
CA ALA A 170 -55.18 5.75 22.13
C ALA A 170 -56.69 5.81 21.86
N ARG A 171 -57.14 5.27 20.72
CA ARG A 171 -58.58 5.17 20.40
C ARG A 171 -59.31 4.25 21.37
N MET A 172 -58.73 3.10 21.74
CA MET A 172 -59.32 2.15 22.67
C MET A 172 -59.43 2.75 24.08
N GLN A 173 -58.39 3.46 24.54
CA GLN A 173 -58.41 4.18 25.81
C GLN A 173 -59.46 5.31 25.84
N ALA A 174 -59.60 6.07 24.75
CA ALA A 174 -60.62 7.11 24.64
C ALA A 174 -62.05 6.52 24.69
N GLN A 175 -62.30 5.40 24.00
CA GLN A 175 -63.60 4.69 24.07
C GLN A 175 -63.89 4.16 25.47
N MET A 176 -62.89 3.62 26.16
CA MET A 176 -63.04 3.13 27.54
C MET A 176 -63.32 4.27 28.53
N GLN A 177 -62.66 5.42 28.39
CA GLN A 177 -62.95 6.61 29.18
C GLN A 177 -64.35 7.17 28.92
N LEU A 178 -64.81 7.18 27.66
CA LEU A 178 -66.18 7.58 27.30
C LEU A 178 -67.23 6.63 27.87
N GLN A 179 -66.96 5.31 27.92
CA GLN A 179 -67.84 4.35 28.59
C GLN A 179 -67.86 4.52 30.11
N MET A 180 -66.76 4.94 30.74
CA MET A 180 -66.74 5.23 32.17
C MET A 180 -67.40 6.56 32.53
N GLN A 181 -67.45 7.54 31.61
CA GLN A 181 -68.09 8.84 31.85
C GLN A 181 -69.59 8.87 31.49
N GLY A 182 -70.08 7.91 30.70
CA GLY A 182 -71.50 7.74 30.39
C GLY A 182 -72.30 6.89 31.41
N GLY A 183 -71.66 6.48 32.52
CA GLY A 183 -72.27 5.63 33.56
C GLY A 183 -72.89 6.37 34.75
N ASP A 184 -72.68 7.68 34.90
CA ASP A 184 -73.23 8.48 36.00
C ASP A 184 -74.18 9.55 35.44
N GLY A 185 -75.47 9.19 35.30
CA GLY A 185 -76.46 10.16 34.86
C GLY A 185 -77.85 9.63 34.53
N ASP A 186 -78.48 8.82 35.38
CA ASP A 186 -79.92 8.99 35.62
C ASP A 186 -80.38 8.32 36.94
N GLY A 187 -81.07 9.08 37.79
CA GLY A 187 -81.62 8.57 39.05
C GLY A 187 -81.69 9.57 40.21
N ALA A 188 -82.20 10.78 39.97
CA ALA A 188 -82.52 11.74 41.03
C ALA A 188 -84.04 11.96 41.17
N VAL A 189 -84.58 11.43 42.28
CA VAL A 189 -85.69 11.95 43.10
C VAL A 189 -87.12 11.83 42.54
N HIS A 190 -87.95 11.03 43.21
CA HIS A 190 -89.29 11.44 43.68
C HIS A 190 -89.58 10.77 45.04
N GLY A 191 -89.63 11.57 46.10
CA GLY A 191 -90.08 11.14 47.43
C GLY A 191 -91.44 11.74 47.77
N HIS A 192 -92.24 11.04 48.59
CA HIS A 192 -92.82 11.53 49.85
C HIS A 192 -93.87 10.55 50.41
N HIS A 193 -93.88 10.42 51.75
CA HIS A 193 -94.99 10.15 52.70
C HIS A 193 -95.97 9.00 52.38
N VAL A 194 -96.28 8.10 53.31
CA VAL A 194 -96.80 8.28 54.68
C VAL A 194 -96.30 7.16 55.59
#